data_AF-A0A7C5BKE2-F1
#
_entry.id   AF-A0A7C5BKE2-F1
#
_cell.length_a   1.000
_cell.length_b   1.000
_cell.length_c   1.000
_cell.angle_alpha   90.00
_cell.angle_beta   90.00
_cell.angle_gamma   90.00
#
_symmetry.space_group_name_H-M   'P 1'
#
loop_
_entity.id
_entity.type
_entity.pdbx_description
1 polymer ?
#
loop_
_entity_poly.entity_id
_entity_poly.type
_entity_poly.pdbx_seq_one_letter_code
_entity_poly.pdbx_strand_id
1 'polypeptide(L)'
;MSDYSLRDLEILEDDRVAESCYASLPDHKIVEMAQSGDEAAIEYLLYKYRGLVRTKVRSYFLLGAEKEDLLQIGMIGLWQAIVDYRPEKDISFISFARICIERHVITAIKTATRQKQSPLNSSVSLEYPSEDSDSEWNLAEILVSDDMIDPEELVLRREDNRRLCDMLRRLLS
;
A
#
# COMPACT_ATOMS: atom_id res chain seq x y z
N MET A 1 15.45 5.58 16.34
CA MET A 1 14.25 5.48 15.49
C MET A 1 13.66 6.87 15.46
N SER A 2 14.35 7.78 14.76
CA SER A 2 13.97 9.18 14.64
C SER A 2 12.91 9.29 13.55
N ASP A 3 11.91 10.09 13.89
CA ASP A 3 10.73 10.43 13.14
C ASP A 3 11.16 11.20 11.88
N TYR A 4 11.34 10.51 10.75
CA TYR A 4 11.42 11.14 9.44
C TYR A 4 10.01 11.60 9.09
N SER A 5 9.60 12.69 9.72
CA SER A 5 8.31 13.34 9.51
C SER A 5 8.22 13.73 8.04
N LEU A 6 7.09 13.43 7.42
CA LEU A 6 6.76 13.71 6.01
C LEU A 6 7.04 15.16 5.55
N ARG A 7 7.31 16.09 6.46
CA ARG A 7 7.69 17.48 6.17
C ARG A 7 9.07 17.63 5.53
N ASP A 8 9.96 16.66 5.70
CA ASP A 8 11.32 16.73 5.12
C ASP A 8 11.33 16.37 3.61
N LEU A 9 10.24 15.80 3.08
CA LEU A 9 10.09 15.53 1.64
C LEU A 9 9.52 16.72 0.83
N GLU A 10 8.96 17.74 1.49
CA GLU A 10 8.53 18.99 0.84
C GLU A 10 9.70 19.95 0.56
N ILE A 11 10.92 19.63 1.03
CA ILE A 11 12.12 20.45 0.84
C ILE A 11 12.99 19.85 -0.28
N LEU A 12 12.56 19.96 -1.54
CA LEU A 12 13.46 19.79 -2.70
C LEU A 12 13.16 20.82 -3.81
N GLU A 13 12.68 22.00 -3.41
CA GLU A 13 12.60 23.20 -4.28
C GLU A 13 13.74 24.21 -4.02
N ASP A 14 14.66 23.95 -3.09
CA ASP A 14 15.80 24.84 -2.84
C ASP A 14 17.03 24.45 -3.69
N ASP A 15 17.43 25.38 -4.55
CA ASP A 15 18.23 25.19 -5.76
C ASP A 15 19.76 25.22 -5.53
N ARG A 16 20.29 24.96 -4.31
CA ARG A 16 21.66 25.39 -3.97
C ARG A 16 22.56 24.56 -3.04
N VAL A 17 22.32 23.30 -2.74
CA VAL A 17 23.23 22.57 -1.80
C VAL A 17 23.81 21.29 -2.41
N ALA A 18 25.16 21.21 -2.36
CA ALA A 18 26.04 20.07 -2.67
C ALA A 18 26.75 20.00 -4.04
N GLU A 19 26.82 21.08 -4.82
CA GLU A 19 27.70 21.14 -6.00
C GLU A 19 29.14 21.52 -5.63
N SER A 20 30.01 20.53 -5.46
CA SER A 20 31.38 20.53 -6.04
C SER A 20 32.17 19.26 -5.67
N CYS A 21 32.16 18.82 -4.40
CA CYS A 21 33.06 17.74 -3.96
C CYS A 21 32.59 16.32 -4.33
N TYR A 22 31.28 16.07 -4.36
CA TYR A 22 30.74 14.75 -4.68
C TYR A 22 30.65 14.48 -6.19
N ALA A 23 30.67 15.51 -7.03
CA ALA A 23 30.55 15.38 -8.48
C ALA A 23 31.71 14.60 -9.12
N SER A 24 32.92 14.74 -8.57
CA SER A 24 34.11 14.02 -9.04
C SER A 24 34.28 12.62 -8.47
N LEU A 25 33.50 12.24 -7.46
CA LEU A 25 33.61 10.95 -6.79
C LEU A 25 32.78 9.88 -7.50
N PRO A 26 33.25 8.62 -7.53
CA PRO A 26 32.44 7.51 -8.02
C PRO A 26 31.31 7.20 -7.04
N ASP A 27 30.16 6.75 -7.56
CA ASP A 27 28.94 6.55 -6.76
C ASP A 27 29.16 5.67 -5.52
N HIS A 28 29.94 4.60 -5.64
CA HIS A 28 30.19 3.69 -4.53
C HIS A 28 30.88 4.38 -3.34
N LYS A 29 31.73 5.39 -3.58
CA LYS A 29 32.36 6.17 -2.52
C LYS A 29 31.39 7.14 -1.86
N ILE A 30 30.53 7.76 -2.63
CA ILE A 30 29.50 8.65 -2.09
C ILE A 30 28.50 7.85 -1.24
N VAL A 31 28.15 6.64 -1.68
CA VAL A 31 27.30 5.72 -0.90
C VAL A 31 27.97 5.27 0.39
N GLU A 32 29.28 4.97 0.36
CA GLU A 32 30.06 4.65 1.57
C GLU A 32 30.04 5.81 2.58
N MET A 33 30.19 7.06 2.10
CA MET A 33 30.07 8.25 2.95
C MET A 33 28.66 8.41 3.53
N ALA A 34 27.63 8.24 2.70
CA ALA A 34 26.23 8.27 3.13
C ALA A 34 25.94 7.22 4.22
N GLN A 35 26.43 5.99 4.06
CA GLN A 35 26.27 4.91 5.03
C GLN A 35 27.07 5.14 6.33
N SER A 36 28.13 5.96 6.27
CA SER A 36 28.90 6.39 7.45
C SER A 36 28.24 7.52 8.25
N GLY A 37 27.09 8.04 7.79
CA GLY A 37 26.32 9.08 8.45
C GLY A 37 26.45 10.48 7.84
N ASP A 38 27.05 10.62 6.65
CA ASP A 38 27.09 11.89 5.92
C ASP A 38 25.73 12.16 5.26
N GLU A 39 24.93 13.03 5.88
CA GLU A 39 23.61 13.42 5.38
C GLU A 39 23.68 14.18 4.03
N ALA A 40 24.73 14.98 3.81
CA ALA A 40 24.90 15.71 2.56
C ALA A 40 25.19 14.75 1.38
N ALA A 41 25.87 13.64 1.64
CA ALA A 41 26.07 12.58 0.66
C ALA A 41 24.74 11.87 0.31
N ILE A 42 23.85 11.65 1.29
CA ILE A 42 22.51 11.10 1.06
C ILE A 42 21.70 12.04 0.16
N GLU A 43 21.62 13.31 0.54
CA GLU A 43 20.87 14.35 -0.19
C GLU A 43 21.37 14.47 -1.63
N TYR A 44 22.69 14.51 -1.82
CA TYR A 44 23.30 14.54 -3.15
C TYR A 44 22.90 13.33 -4.01
N LEU A 45 22.92 12.11 -3.46
CA LEU A 45 22.52 10.90 -4.19
C LEU A 45 21.02 10.90 -4.53
N LEU A 46 20.17 11.32 -3.60
CA LEU A 46 18.73 11.45 -3.83
C LEU A 46 18.45 12.44 -4.96
N TYR A 47 19.12 13.59 -4.94
CA TYR A 47 18.99 14.60 -5.99
C TYR A 47 19.53 14.09 -7.34
N LYS A 48 20.73 13.52 -7.36
CA LYS A 48 21.38 12.98 -8.57
C LYS A 48 20.51 11.93 -9.27
N TYR A 49 19.83 11.09 -8.51
CA TYR A 49 19.03 9.99 -9.04
C TYR A 49 17.51 10.24 -9.06
N ARG A 50 17.04 11.45 -8.73
CA ARG A 50 15.60 11.80 -8.82
C ARG A 50 15.00 11.55 -10.21
N GLY A 51 15.77 11.81 -11.27
CA GLY A 51 15.35 11.59 -12.65
C GLY A 51 15.16 10.10 -12.98
N LEU A 52 15.95 9.24 -12.35
CA LEU A 52 15.81 7.78 -12.46
C LEU A 52 14.48 7.33 -11.85
N VAL A 53 14.14 7.83 -10.66
CA VAL A 53 12.87 7.55 -9.99
C VAL A 53 11.69 7.99 -10.85
N ARG A 54 11.71 9.24 -11.33
CA ARG A 54 10.67 9.77 -12.23
C ARG A 54 10.46 8.91 -13.47
N THR A 55 11.56 8.47 -14.09
CA THR A 55 11.50 7.61 -15.29
C THR A 55 10.92 6.24 -14.97
N LYS A 56 11.30 5.64 -13.85
CA LYS A 56 10.83 4.32 -13.43
C LYS A 56 9.36 4.32 -13.02
N VAL A 57 8.92 5.33 -12.29
CA VAL A 57 7.54 5.43 -11.80
C VAL A 57 6.55 5.73 -12.94
N ARG A 58 6.97 6.42 -14.00
CA ARG A 58 6.09 6.89 -15.09
C ARG A 58 5.22 5.81 -15.74
N SER A 59 5.67 4.55 -15.78
CA SER A 59 4.90 3.43 -16.37
C SER A 59 3.89 2.80 -15.42
N TYR A 60 3.85 3.23 -14.15
CA TYR A 60 2.97 2.68 -13.12
C TYR A 60 1.81 3.64 -12.84
N PHE A 61 0.67 3.06 -12.48
CA PHE A 61 -0.52 3.78 -12.09
C PHE A 61 -1.22 3.03 -10.96
N LEU A 62 -1.71 3.76 -9.95
CA LEU A 62 -2.49 3.23 -8.85
C LEU A 62 -3.82 3.99 -8.82
N LEU A 63 -4.92 3.25 -9.01
CA LEU A 63 -6.27 3.82 -8.97
C LEU A 63 -6.53 4.48 -7.61
N GLY A 64 -6.92 5.76 -7.64
CA GLY A 64 -7.21 6.54 -6.45
C GLY A 64 -5.99 7.16 -5.74
N ALA A 65 -4.79 7.03 -6.32
CA ALA A 65 -3.58 7.68 -5.81
C ALA A 65 -3.00 8.66 -6.85
N GLU A 66 -2.32 9.69 -6.38
CA GLU A 66 -1.64 10.67 -7.21
C GLU A 66 -0.32 10.12 -7.75
N LYS A 67 0.19 10.72 -8.81
CA LYS A 67 1.47 10.32 -9.38
C LYS A 67 2.62 10.65 -8.43
N GLU A 68 2.43 11.70 -7.66
CA GLU A 68 3.28 12.21 -6.59
C GLU A 68 3.44 11.16 -5.48
N ASP A 69 2.39 10.40 -5.15
CA ASP A 69 2.47 9.30 -4.18
C ASP A 69 3.43 8.20 -4.65
N LEU A 70 3.32 7.81 -5.93
CA LEU A 70 4.21 6.81 -6.52
C LEU A 70 5.66 7.33 -6.62
N LEU A 71 5.84 8.64 -6.84
CA LEU A 71 7.16 9.27 -6.80
C LEU A 71 7.75 9.20 -5.39
N GLN A 72 6.99 9.51 -4.34
CA GLN A 72 7.45 9.38 -2.96
C GLN A 72 7.83 7.93 -2.62
N ILE A 73 7.01 6.96 -3.00
CA ILE A 73 7.33 5.53 -2.84
C ILE A 73 8.63 5.16 -3.57
N GLY A 74 8.82 5.69 -4.78
CA GLY A 74 10.05 5.49 -5.54
C GLY A 74 11.28 6.13 -4.88
N MET A 75 11.13 7.32 -4.29
CA MET A 75 12.19 8.00 -3.55
C MET A 75 12.57 7.24 -2.26
N ILE A 76 11.59 6.67 -1.55
CA ILE A 76 11.84 5.76 -0.40
C ILE A 76 12.65 4.55 -0.87
N GLY A 77 12.31 3.97 -2.03
CA GLY A 77 13.05 2.86 -2.61
C GLY A 77 14.48 3.20 -3.01
N LEU A 78 14.74 4.44 -3.45
CA LEU A 78 16.08 4.95 -3.72
C LEU A 78 16.87 5.16 -2.41
N TRP A 79 16.25 5.78 -1.41
CA TRP A 79 16.88 5.96 -0.09
C TRP A 79 17.29 4.62 0.52
N GLN A 80 16.39 3.63 0.51
CA GLN A 80 16.68 2.29 0.99
C GLN A 80 17.81 1.64 0.18
N ALA A 81 17.90 1.92 -1.13
CA ALA A 81 19.01 1.44 -1.96
C ALA A 81 20.35 2.03 -1.53
N ILE A 82 20.41 3.30 -1.10
CA ILE A 82 21.61 3.93 -0.55
C ILE A 82 22.04 3.20 0.72
N VAL A 83 21.09 2.93 1.63
CA VAL A 83 21.36 2.25 2.90
C VAL A 83 21.84 0.80 2.70
N ASP A 84 21.23 0.06 1.76
CA ASP A 84 21.45 -1.38 1.61
C ASP A 84 22.54 -1.76 0.60
N TYR A 85 23.06 -0.80 -0.18
CA TYR A 85 24.03 -1.09 -1.23
C TYR A 85 25.32 -1.69 -0.65
N ARG A 86 25.82 -2.73 -1.33
CA ARG A 86 27.04 -3.46 -0.98
C ARG A 86 27.95 -3.50 -2.21
N PRO A 87 29.09 -2.79 -2.22
CA PRO A 87 29.97 -2.72 -3.39
C PRO A 87 30.63 -4.08 -3.72
N GLU A 88 30.67 -5.02 -2.78
CA GLU A 88 31.29 -6.34 -2.95
C GLU A 88 30.51 -7.27 -3.90
N LYS A 89 29.30 -6.87 -4.32
CA LYS A 89 28.41 -7.70 -5.15
C LYS A 89 28.56 -7.49 -6.66
N ASP A 90 29.60 -6.80 -7.13
CA ASP A 90 29.92 -6.53 -8.55
C ASP A 90 28.76 -5.92 -9.38
N ILE A 91 27.82 -5.24 -8.72
CA ILE A 91 26.69 -4.56 -9.37
C ILE A 91 26.85 -3.07 -9.12
N SER A 92 26.76 -2.26 -10.19
CA SER A 92 26.78 -0.81 -10.03
C SER A 92 25.62 -0.30 -9.18
N PHE A 93 25.85 0.77 -8.42
CA PHE A 93 24.80 1.40 -7.60
C PHE A 93 23.54 1.74 -8.41
N ILE A 94 23.70 2.28 -9.63
CA ILE A 94 22.58 2.61 -10.51
C ILE A 94 21.72 1.38 -10.83
N SER A 95 22.35 0.25 -11.15
CA SER A 95 21.64 -1.00 -11.45
C SER A 95 20.90 -1.52 -10.22
N PHE A 96 21.53 -1.45 -9.04
CA PHE A 96 20.90 -1.85 -7.78
C PHE A 96 19.71 -0.95 -7.43
N ALA A 97 19.90 0.38 -7.49
CA ALA A 97 18.85 1.36 -7.22
C ALA A 97 17.64 1.16 -8.14
N ARG A 98 17.85 0.88 -9.43
CA ARG A 98 16.76 0.55 -10.38
C ARG A 98 15.86 -0.58 -9.88
N ILE A 99 16.47 -1.65 -9.37
CA ILE A 99 15.74 -2.82 -8.86
C ILE A 99 14.99 -2.46 -7.59
N CYS A 100 15.62 -1.73 -6.67
CA CYS A 100 15.01 -1.32 -5.41
C CYS A 100 13.81 -0.39 -5.61
N ILE A 101 13.95 0.65 -6.45
CA ILE A 101 12.86 1.59 -6.79
C ILE A 101 11.66 0.82 -7.34
N GLU A 102 11.89 -0.04 -8.34
CA GLU A 102 10.85 -0.81 -9.01
C GLU A 102 10.14 -1.77 -8.05
N ARG A 103 10.91 -2.44 -7.18
CA ARG A 103 10.35 -3.32 -6.15
C ARG A 103 9.45 -2.57 -5.17
N HIS A 104 9.85 -1.38 -4.71
CA HIS A 104 9.05 -0.58 -3.77
C HIS A 104 7.72 -0.16 -4.41
N VAL A 105 7.77 0.37 -5.63
CA VAL A 105 6.57 0.76 -6.39
C VAL A 105 5.63 -0.43 -6.58
N ILE A 106 6.13 -1.56 -7.08
CA ILE A 106 5.32 -2.76 -7.30
C ILE A 106 4.74 -3.29 -5.98
N THR A 107 5.52 -3.30 -4.90
CA THR A 107 5.07 -3.80 -3.59
C THR A 107 3.98 -2.92 -3.01
N ALA A 108 4.13 -1.59 -3.11
CA ALA A 108 3.11 -0.65 -2.68
C ALA A 108 1.80 -0.82 -3.45
N ILE A 109 1.87 -0.89 -4.79
CA ILE A 109 0.70 -1.14 -5.64
C ILE A 109 0.03 -2.45 -5.25
N LYS A 110 0.78 -3.56 -5.18
CA LYS A 110 0.23 -4.87 -4.80
C LYS A 110 -0.38 -4.89 -3.41
N THR A 111 0.15 -4.09 -2.48
CA THR A 111 -0.36 -3.98 -1.12
C THR A 111 -1.68 -3.21 -1.10
N ALA A 112 -1.74 -2.07 -1.80
CA ALA A 112 -2.94 -1.25 -1.93
C ALA A 112 -4.07 -1.96 -2.70
N THR A 113 -3.74 -2.77 -3.71
CA THR A 113 -4.72 -3.52 -4.50
C THR A 113 -5.05 -4.91 -3.93
N ARG A 114 -4.58 -5.25 -2.72
CA ARG A 114 -4.79 -6.58 -2.14
C ARG A 114 -6.23 -6.73 -1.64
N GLN A 115 -6.99 -7.63 -2.27
CA GLN A 115 -8.41 -7.90 -2.01
C GLN A 115 -8.81 -8.38 -0.59
N LYS A 116 -7.91 -8.39 0.41
CA LYS A 116 -8.33 -8.52 1.82
C LYS A 116 -9.12 -7.30 2.32
N GLN A 117 -9.10 -6.19 1.58
CA GLN A 117 -9.95 -5.02 1.79
C GLN A 117 -11.16 -4.98 0.84
N SER A 118 -11.41 -6.05 0.04
CA SER A 118 -12.51 -6.08 -0.92
C SER A 118 -13.88 -5.77 -0.28
N PRO A 119 -14.24 -6.29 0.91
CA PRO A 119 -15.51 -5.93 1.54
C PRO A 119 -15.57 -4.48 2.04
N LEU A 120 -14.43 -3.87 2.37
CA LEU A 120 -14.36 -2.47 2.84
C LEU A 120 -14.46 -1.48 1.67
N ASN A 121 -13.78 -1.79 0.55
CA ASN A 121 -13.67 -0.90 -0.61
C ASN A 121 -14.82 -1.07 -1.62
N SER A 122 -15.65 -2.10 -1.48
CA SER A 122 -16.90 -2.27 -2.25
C SER A 122 -18.15 -2.05 -1.41
N SER A 123 -18.03 -1.33 -0.29
CA SER A 123 -19.20 -0.98 0.52
C SER A 123 -20.05 0.03 -0.24
N VAL A 124 -21.32 -0.32 -0.44
CA VAL A 124 -22.36 0.57 -0.96
C VAL A 124 -23.13 1.16 0.21
N SER A 125 -23.53 2.43 0.12
CA SER A 125 -24.36 3.04 1.16
C SER A 125 -25.70 2.30 1.25
N LEU A 126 -26.17 2.04 2.47
CA LEU A 126 -27.51 1.50 2.70
C LEU A 126 -28.62 2.50 2.28
N GLU A 127 -28.26 3.78 2.18
CA GLU A 127 -29.12 4.87 1.70
C GLU A 127 -29.06 5.04 0.18
N TYR A 128 -28.37 4.14 -0.54
CA TYR A 128 -28.28 4.23 -1.99
C TYR A 128 -29.69 4.14 -2.60
N PRO A 129 -30.14 5.19 -3.31
CA PRO A 129 -31.47 5.24 -3.91
C PRO A 129 -31.54 4.23 -5.06
N SER A 130 -32.72 3.68 -5.30
CA SER A 130 -32.92 2.75 -6.41
C SER A 130 -32.65 3.43 -7.77
N GLU A 131 -32.20 2.65 -8.76
CA GLU A 131 -31.89 3.15 -10.11
C GLU A 131 -33.16 3.51 -10.92
N ASP A 132 -34.33 3.07 -10.45
CA ASP A 132 -35.62 3.41 -11.03
C ASP A 132 -36.16 4.71 -10.42
N SER A 133 -36.37 5.73 -11.26
CA SER A 133 -36.84 7.05 -10.84
C SER A 133 -38.23 7.06 -10.17
N ASP A 134 -38.99 5.97 -10.27
CA ASP A 134 -40.32 5.78 -9.68
C ASP A 134 -40.29 5.03 -8.33
N SER A 135 -39.12 4.57 -7.90
CA SER A 135 -38.96 3.70 -6.73
C SER A 135 -38.29 4.46 -5.57
N GLU A 136 -39.02 4.67 -4.48
CA GLU A 136 -38.56 5.41 -3.29
C GLU A 136 -37.74 4.54 -2.29
N TRP A 137 -37.52 3.27 -2.61
CA TRP A 137 -36.84 2.35 -1.69
C TRP A 137 -35.33 2.53 -1.71
N ASN A 138 -34.72 2.42 -0.53
CA ASN A 138 -33.28 2.36 -0.34
C ASN A 138 -32.83 0.91 -0.06
N LEU A 139 -31.52 0.64 -0.16
CA LEU A 139 -30.95 -0.68 0.12
C LEU A 139 -31.21 -1.16 1.56
N ALA A 140 -31.36 -0.25 2.53
CA ALA A 140 -31.66 -0.57 3.92
C ALA A 140 -33.05 -1.23 4.06
N GLU A 141 -34.05 -0.77 3.31
CA GLU A 141 -35.42 -1.30 3.35
C GLU A 141 -35.52 -2.72 2.79
N ILE A 142 -34.69 -3.06 1.80
CA ILE A 142 -34.65 -4.39 1.18
C ILE A 142 -33.94 -5.40 2.08
N LEU A 143 -32.85 -4.98 2.74
CA LEU A 143 -32.04 -5.86 3.59
C LEU A 143 -32.71 -6.19 4.93
N VAL A 144 -33.73 -5.45 5.35
CA VAL A 144 -34.58 -5.84 6.49
C VAL A 144 -35.60 -6.86 6.02
N SER A 145 -35.19 -8.13 5.93
CA SER A 145 -36.12 -9.27 6.00
C SER A 145 -35.38 -10.59 6.28
N ASP A 146 -34.92 -10.76 7.51
CA ASP A 146 -34.75 -12.12 8.08
C ASP A 146 -35.95 -12.55 8.95
N ASP A 147 -36.94 -11.68 9.16
CA ASP A 147 -38.11 -11.98 10.01
C ASP A 147 -39.42 -12.10 9.24
N MET A 148 -39.39 -12.76 8.08
CA MET A 148 -40.57 -13.43 7.51
C MET A 148 -40.43 -14.95 7.61
N ILE A 149 -39.84 -15.45 8.71
CA ILE A 149 -39.92 -16.88 9.00
C ILE A 149 -41.33 -17.16 9.50
N ASP A 150 -42.08 -17.93 8.72
CA ASP A 150 -43.38 -18.45 9.09
C ASP A 150 -43.32 -19.03 10.53
N PRO A 151 -44.22 -18.61 11.45
CA PRO A 151 -44.24 -19.15 12.81
C PRO A 151 -44.34 -20.69 12.84
N GLU A 152 -44.95 -21.33 11.83
CA GLU A 152 -44.95 -22.79 11.69
C GLU A 152 -43.52 -23.35 11.49
N GLU A 153 -42.75 -22.73 10.60
CA GLU A 153 -41.38 -23.14 10.30
C GLU A 153 -40.44 -22.95 11.50
N LEU A 154 -40.61 -21.88 12.30
CA LEU A 154 -39.86 -21.71 13.55
C LEU A 154 -40.12 -22.83 14.55
N VAL A 155 -41.38 -23.27 14.67
CA VAL A 155 -41.75 -24.36 15.59
C VAL A 155 -41.19 -25.70 15.10
N LEU A 156 -41.29 -26.00 13.81
CA LEU A 156 -40.73 -27.22 13.21
C LEU A 156 -39.21 -27.30 13.40
N ARG A 157 -38.47 -26.21 13.11
CA ARG A 157 -37.02 -26.13 13.32
C ARG A 157 -36.61 -26.35 14.77
N ARG A 158 -37.44 -25.92 15.72
CA ARG A 158 -37.21 -26.12 17.15
C ARG A 158 -37.40 -27.57 17.57
N GLU A 159 -38.41 -28.26 17.02
CA GLU A 159 -38.62 -29.68 17.26
C GLU A 159 -37.49 -30.54 16.67
N ASP A 160 -37.06 -30.23 15.44
CA ASP A 160 -35.99 -30.96 14.77
C ASP A 160 -34.65 -30.82 15.50
N ASN A 161 -34.33 -29.62 15.98
CA ASN A 161 -33.15 -29.42 16.83
C ASN A 161 -33.25 -30.22 18.13
N ARG A 162 -34.44 -30.29 18.75
CA ARG A 162 -34.62 -31.08 19.97
C ARG A 162 -34.43 -32.57 19.71
N ARG A 163 -34.98 -33.08 18.60
CA ARG A 163 -34.80 -34.48 18.16
C ARG A 163 -33.33 -34.81 17.88
N LEU A 164 -32.59 -33.90 17.24
CA LEU A 164 -31.16 -34.05 17.02
C LEU A 164 -30.38 -34.11 18.33
N CYS A 165 -30.66 -33.20 19.27
CA CYS A 165 -30.02 -33.22 20.59
C CYS A 165 -30.32 -34.51 21.37
N ASP A 166 -31.55 -35.02 21.29
CA ASP A 166 -31.92 -36.27 21.95
C ASP A 166 -31.24 -37.50 21.31
N MET A 167 -31.08 -37.53 19.97
CA MET A 167 -30.28 -38.56 19.30
C MET A 167 -28.81 -38.51 19.71
N LEU A 168 -28.21 -37.31 19.71
CA LEU A 168 -26.82 -37.13 20.12
C LEU A 168 -26.60 -37.59 21.57
N ARG A 169 -27.53 -37.27 22.47
CA ARG A 169 -27.49 -37.74 23.87
C ARG A 169 -27.60 -39.25 24.00
N ARG A 170 -28.39 -39.91 23.13
CA ARG A 170 -28.51 -41.37 23.11
C ARG A 170 -27.27 -42.08 22.55
N LEU A 171 -26.58 -41.45 21.59
CA LEU A 171 -25.35 -42.01 20.98
C LEU A 171 -24.10 -41.79 21.84
N LEU A 172 -24.14 -40.78 22.72
CA LEU A 172 -23.04 -40.42 23.63
C LEU A 172 -23.23 -40.98 25.04
N SER A 173 -24.27 -41.78 25.28
CA SER A 173 -24.45 -42.62 26.47
C SER A 173 -24.06 -44.06 26.16
#